data_AF-A0AAD9V8E7-F1
#
_entry.id   AF-A0AAD9V8E7-F1
#
_cell.length_a   1.000
_cell.length_b   1.000
_cell.length_c   1.000
_cell.angle_alpha   90.00
_cell.angle_beta   90.00
_cell.angle_gamma   90.00
#
_symmetry.space_group_name_H-M   'P 1'
#
loop_
_entity.id
_entity.type
_entity.pdbx_description
1 polymer ?
#
loop_
_entity_poly.entity_id
_entity_poly.type
_entity_poly.pdbx_seq_one_letter_code
_entity_poly.pdbx_strand_id
1 'polypeptide(L)'
;MKEEPGNGTKQVTGGNRGIGYAVVKRLSKEFNGVVLFTARDANNGSKVCGELNKELNTENIQFHPLDVTSKESIGKLRDHVQDKFGGLDILVNNAGVLFRKQFASSTLTIAEITALMEKYVRDSRDGKISEMGWPDNSQYAPGADTIVYCALLPKGTTSPNGEFVYSREIKPWTAGK
;
A
#
# COMPACT_ATOMS: atom_id res chain seq x y z
N MET A 1 2.84 -32.54 -5.64
CA MET A 1 3.95 -31.90 -4.91
C MET A 1 3.56 -30.45 -4.73
N LYS A 2 3.52 -29.91 -3.50
CA LYS A 2 3.35 -28.47 -3.32
C LYS A 2 4.65 -27.83 -3.80
N GLU A 3 4.60 -27.01 -4.83
CA GLU A 3 5.77 -26.23 -5.25
C GLU A 3 6.29 -25.47 -4.04
N GLU A 4 7.59 -25.58 -3.77
CA GLU A 4 8.22 -24.80 -2.72
C GLU A 4 8.00 -23.30 -3.02
N PRO A 5 7.62 -22.49 -2.03
CA PRO A 5 7.45 -21.07 -2.25
C PRO A 5 8.76 -20.46 -2.77
N GLY A 6 8.76 -20.03 -4.03
CA GLY A 6 9.95 -19.50 -4.69
C GLY A 6 10.57 -18.32 -3.94
N ASN A 7 11.87 -18.10 -4.16
CA ASN A 7 12.68 -16.99 -3.62
C ASN A 7 12.25 -15.58 -4.12
N GLY A 8 11.01 -15.44 -4.58
CA GLY A 8 10.46 -14.23 -5.16
C GLY A 8 10.27 -13.08 -4.16
N THR A 9 10.00 -11.89 -4.70
CA THR A 9 9.84 -10.64 -3.96
C THR A 9 8.37 -10.35 -3.68
N LYS A 10 8.05 -10.09 -2.41
CA LYS A 10 6.70 -9.74 -1.95
C LYS A 10 6.67 -8.28 -1.52
N GLN A 11 5.76 -7.48 -2.07
CA GLN A 11 5.60 -6.07 -1.71
C GLN A 11 4.34 -5.86 -0.86
N VAL A 12 4.45 -5.10 0.25
CA VAL A 12 3.30 -4.74 1.11
C VAL A 12 3.24 -3.23 1.31
N THR A 13 2.19 -2.57 0.83
CA THR A 13 1.99 -1.14 1.12
C THR A 13 1.44 -0.91 2.52
N GLY A 14 1.89 0.14 3.20
CA GLY A 14 1.47 0.44 4.57
C GLY A 14 1.89 -0.62 5.59
N GLY A 15 3.02 -1.30 5.37
CA GLY A 15 3.47 -2.44 6.17
C GLY A 15 4.14 -2.07 7.49
N ASN A 16 4.25 -0.79 7.84
CA ASN A 16 4.91 -0.35 9.08
C ASN A 16 4.04 -0.47 10.34
N ARG A 17 2.73 -0.78 10.22
CA ARG A 17 1.81 -0.90 11.37
C ARG A 17 0.57 -1.74 11.05
N GLY A 18 -0.19 -2.09 12.09
CA GLY A 18 -1.51 -2.70 11.96
C GLY A 18 -1.50 -4.02 11.17
N ILE A 19 -2.49 -4.19 10.29
CA ILE A 19 -2.62 -5.40 9.46
C ILE A 19 -1.41 -5.57 8.54
N GLY A 20 -0.95 -4.51 7.88
CA GLY A 20 0.24 -4.57 7.02
C GLY A 20 1.48 -5.10 7.71
N TYR A 21 1.73 -4.67 8.96
CA TYR A 21 2.83 -5.17 9.78
C TYR A 21 2.71 -6.68 10.06
N ALA A 22 1.51 -7.14 10.42
CA ALA A 22 1.26 -8.57 10.63
C ALA A 22 1.46 -9.39 9.35
N VAL A 23 1.06 -8.84 8.19
CA VAL A 23 1.26 -9.46 6.88
C VAL A 23 2.75 -9.57 6.56
N VAL A 24 3.53 -8.49 6.71
CA VAL A 24 5.00 -8.51 6.50
C VAL A 24 5.65 -9.61 7.34
N LYS A 25 5.28 -9.69 8.62
CA LYS A 25 5.79 -10.69 9.55
C LYS A 25 5.43 -12.11 9.13
N ARG A 26 4.20 -12.35 8.68
CA ARG A 26 3.75 -13.68 8.24
C ARG A 26 4.45 -14.09 6.94
N LEU A 27 4.50 -13.19 5.97
CA LEU A 27 5.17 -13.43 4.68
C LEU A 27 6.65 -13.77 4.86
N SER A 28 7.36 -13.04 5.73
CA SER A 28 8.78 -13.29 6.01
C SER A 28 9.03 -14.66 6.65
N LYS A 29 8.09 -15.18 7.45
CA LYS A 29 8.20 -16.49 8.11
C LYS A 29 7.81 -17.67 7.23
N GLU A 30 6.80 -17.49 6.39
CA GLU A 30 6.20 -18.59 5.62
C GLU A 30 6.81 -18.77 4.23
N PHE A 31 7.43 -17.71 3.69
CA PHE A 31 7.95 -17.70 2.33
C PHE A 31 9.42 -17.29 2.32
N ASN A 32 10.22 -17.98 1.52
CA ASN A 32 11.61 -17.58 1.26
C ASN A 32 11.64 -16.34 0.34
N GLY A 33 12.78 -15.64 0.24
CA GLY A 33 12.92 -14.44 -0.58
C GLY A 33 12.64 -13.14 0.17
N VAL A 34 12.59 -12.02 -0.56
CA VAL A 34 12.53 -10.66 0.01
C VAL A 34 11.09 -10.24 0.29
N VAL A 35 10.86 -9.63 1.46
CA VAL A 35 9.62 -8.92 1.78
C VAL A 35 9.91 -7.41 1.83
N LEU A 36 9.46 -6.69 0.81
CA LEU A 36 9.58 -5.24 0.69
C LEU A 36 8.32 -4.56 1.21
N PHE A 37 8.38 -3.89 2.35
CA PHE A 37 7.24 -3.08 2.80
C PHE A 37 7.46 -1.60 2.57
N THR A 38 6.35 -0.85 2.49
CA THR A 38 6.41 0.59 2.27
C THR A 38 5.55 1.37 3.26
N ALA A 39 5.93 2.62 3.48
CA ALA A 39 5.25 3.59 4.32
C ALA A 39 5.68 5.01 3.92
N ARG A 40 4.90 6.03 4.30
CA ARG A 40 5.22 7.43 3.97
C ARG A 40 6.42 7.98 4.74
N ASP A 41 6.50 7.67 6.03
CA ASP A 41 7.56 8.18 6.91
C ASP A 41 8.80 7.28 6.82
N ALA A 42 9.87 7.80 6.24
CA ALA A 42 11.12 7.08 6.01
C ALA A 42 11.86 6.72 7.31
N ASN A 43 11.77 7.57 8.33
CA ASN A 43 12.44 7.35 9.62
C ASN A 43 11.72 6.25 10.39
N ASN A 44 10.39 6.33 10.46
CA ASN A 44 9.57 5.30 11.07
C ASN A 44 9.69 3.96 10.33
N GLY A 45 9.65 3.98 9.00
CA GLY A 45 9.79 2.77 8.19
C GLY A 45 11.14 2.08 8.39
N SER A 46 12.25 2.82 8.34
CA SER A 46 13.59 2.27 8.56
C SER A 46 13.72 1.65 9.96
N LYS A 47 13.19 2.32 10.99
CA LYS A 47 13.16 1.80 12.36
C LYS A 47 12.41 0.47 12.44
N VAL A 48 11.18 0.42 11.92
CA VAL A 48 10.34 -0.78 11.94
C VAL A 48 10.97 -1.94 11.17
N CYS A 49 11.67 -1.65 10.07
CA CYS A 49 12.42 -2.65 9.30
C CYS A 49 13.51 -3.31 10.15
N GLY A 50 14.30 -2.51 10.87
CA GLY A 50 15.34 -3.01 11.76
C GLY A 50 14.77 -3.83 12.93
N GLU A 51 13.67 -3.35 13.52
CA GLU A 51 12.97 -4.06 14.60
C GLU A 51 12.44 -5.42 14.13
N LEU A 52 11.80 -5.49 12.96
CA LEU A 52 11.28 -6.74 12.39
C LEU A 52 12.38 -7.74 12.06
N ASN A 53 13.45 -7.29 11.38
CA ASN A 53 14.58 -8.16 11.05
C ASN A 53 15.23 -8.74 12.32
N LYS A 54 15.42 -7.90 13.34
CA LYS A 54 15.95 -8.33 14.64
C LYS A 54 15.00 -9.29 15.37
N GLU A 55 13.70 -9.00 15.39
CA GLU A 55 12.70 -9.83 16.05
C GLU A 55 12.60 -11.22 15.42
N LEU A 56 12.67 -11.28 14.09
CA LEU A 56 12.52 -12.52 13.33
C LEU A 56 13.83 -13.25 13.07
N ASN A 57 14.96 -12.67 13.49
CA ASN A 57 16.30 -13.16 13.19
C ASN A 57 16.49 -13.43 11.68
N THR A 58 16.20 -12.42 10.87
CA THR A 58 16.27 -12.46 9.40
C THR A 58 16.84 -11.16 8.85
N GLU A 59 17.25 -11.21 7.59
CA GLU A 59 17.69 -10.03 6.81
C GLU A 59 16.83 -9.84 5.54
N ASN A 60 15.77 -10.65 5.39
CA ASN A 60 14.97 -10.66 4.16
C ASN A 60 13.90 -9.56 4.10
N ILE A 61 13.68 -8.80 5.18
CA ILE A 61 12.73 -7.68 5.19
C ILE A 61 13.46 -6.40 4.79
N GLN A 62 12.93 -5.72 3.78
CA GLN A 62 13.43 -4.43 3.29
C GLN A 62 12.33 -3.38 3.33
N PHE A 63 12.75 -2.11 3.42
CA PHE A 63 11.86 -0.96 3.44
C PHE A 63 12.15 -0.02 2.28
N HIS A 64 11.09 0.53 1.69
CA HIS A 64 11.18 1.65 0.76
C HIS A 64 10.07 2.68 1.04
N PRO A 65 10.36 4.00 1.03
CA PRO A 65 9.32 5.01 1.22
C PRO A 65 8.31 5.00 0.07
N LEU A 66 7.02 5.14 0.38
CA LEU A 66 5.96 5.26 -0.61
C LEU A 66 4.84 6.17 -0.11
N ASP A 67 4.54 7.19 -0.91
CA ASP A 67 3.23 7.82 -0.91
C ASP A 67 2.39 7.26 -2.06
N VAL A 68 1.37 6.47 -1.72
CA VAL A 68 0.46 5.82 -2.68
C VAL A 68 -0.40 6.82 -3.47
N THR A 69 -0.43 8.09 -3.06
CA THR A 69 -1.14 9.16 -3.77
C THR A 69 -0.25 9.91 -4.77
N SER A 70 1.07 9.69 -4.73
CA SER A 70 2.04 10.39 -5.58
C SER A 70 2.54 9.49 -6.71
N LYS A 71 2.26 9.87 -7.96
CA LYS A 71 2.77 9.18 -9.17
C LYS A 71 4.30 9.11 -9.20
N GLU A 72 4.97 10.18 -8.76
CA GLU A 72 6.44 10.22 -8.68
C GLU A 72 6.94 9.21 -7.65
N SER A 73 6.32 9.14 -6.47
CA SER A 73 6.69 8.18 -5.43
C SER A 73 6.48 6.73 -5.90
N ILE A 74 5.40 6.46 -6.63
CA ILE A 74 5.12 5.15 -7.22
C ILE A 74 6.17 4.79 -8.27
N GLY A 75 6.54 5.75 -9.14
CA GLY A 75 7.59 5.56 -10.15
C GLY A 75 8.94 5.20 -9.53
N LYS A 76 9.35 5.90 -8.46
CA LYS A 76 10.59 5.58 -7.73
C LYS A 76 10.58 4.16 -7.16
N LEU A 77 9.46 3.72 -6.58
CA LEU A 77 9.33 2.35 -6.07
C LEU A 77 9.41 1.32 -7.21
N ARG A 78 8.72 1.58 -8.34
CA ARG A 78 8.76 0.72 -9.52
C ARG A 78 10.20 0.53 -10.00
N ASP A 79 10.94 1.62 -10.18
CA ASP A 79 12.32 1.60 -10.67
C ASP A 79 13.22 0.86 -9.69
N HIS A 80 13.10 1.16 -8.39
CA HIS A 80 13.82 0.44 -7.35
C HIS A 80 13.58 -1.08 -7.40
N VAL A 81 12.31 -1.48 -7.55
CA VAL A 81 11.91 -2.89 -7.62
C VAL A 81 12.46 -3.57 -8.86
N GLN A 82 12.36 -2.91 -10.01
CA GLN A 82 12.87 -3.40 -11.29
C GLN A 82 14.38 -3.60 -11.22
N ASP A 83 15.11 -2.61 -10.70
CA ASP A 83 16.57 -2.62 -10.66
C ASP A 83 17.13 -3.61 -9.65
N LYS A 84 16.53 -3.69 -8.44
CA LYS A 84 17.04 -4.58 -7.38
C LYS A 84 16.56 -6.02 -7.49
N PHE A 85 15.31 -6.21 -7.86
CA PHE A 85 14.64 -7.50 -7.71
C PHE A 85 14.22 -8.11 -9.05
N GLY A 86 14.31 -7.33 -10.14
CA GLY A 86 13.83 -7.75 -11.45
C GLY A 86 12.31 -7.90 -11.53
N GLY A 87 11.58 -7.60 -10.45
CA GLY A 87 10.12 -7.73 -10.35
C GLY A 87 9.57 -8.05 -8.98
N LEU A 88 8.24 -8.20 -8.95
CA LEU A 88 7.46 -8.63 -7.79
C LEU A 88 6.63 -9.85 -8.16
N ASP A 89 6.62 -10.83 -7.25
CA ASP A 89 5.81 -12.04 -7.36
C ASP A 89 4.47 -11.88 -6.62
N ILE A 90 4.48 -11.12 -5.52
CA ILE A 90 3.28 -10.85 -4.72
C ILE A 90 3.20 -9.36 -4.44
N LEU A 91 2.01 -8.79 -4.62
CA LEU A 91 1.69 -7.42 -4.28
C LEU A 91 0.50 -7.37 -3.32
N VAL A 92 0.71 -6.80 -2.13
CA VAL A 92 -0.31 -6.61 -1.11
C VAL A 92 -0.61 -5.13 -0.93
N ASN A 93 -1.72 -4.72 -1.52
CA ASN A 93 -2.23 -3.36 -1.42
C ASN A 93 -2.95 -3.12 -0.10
N ASN A 94 -2.20 -2.81 0.96
CA ASN A 94 -2.71 -2.64 2.31
C ASN A 94 -2.73 -1.19 2.82
N ALA A 95 -2.01 -0.25 2.21
CA ALA A 95 -1.99 1.14 2.67
C ALA A 95 -3.39 1.76 2.70
N GLY A 96 -3.80 2.25 3.87
CA GLY A 96 -5.08 2.93 4.07
C GLY A 96 -4.99 4.05 5.09
N VAL A 97 -5.89 5.03 4.97
CA VAL A 97 -6.02 6.15 5.92
C VAL A 97 -7.31 5.98 6.70
N LEU A 98 -7.21 5.95 8.03
CA LEU A 98 -8.37 6.00 8.94
C LEU A 98 -8.47 7.41 9.51
N PHE A 99 -9.55 8.13 9.19
CA PHE A 99 -9.83 9.49 9.69
C PHE A 99 -10.33 9.53 11.15
N ARG A 100 -9.74 8.70 12.04
CA ARG A 100 -10.06 8.75 13.47
C ARG A 100 -9.61 10.06 14.12
N LYS A 101 -8.49 10.67 13.68
CA LYS A 101 -7.88 11.81 14.39
C LYS A 101 -8.77 13.07 14.51
N GLN A 102 -9.62 13.36 13.52
CA GLN A 102 -10.50 14.54 13.58
C GLN A 102 -11.66 14.38 14.58
N PHE A 103 -12.00 13.13 14.93
CA PHE A 103 -13.08 12.78 15.86
C PHE A 103 -12.59 12.13 17.16
N ALA A 104 -11.27 11.94 17.32
CA ALA A 104 -10.68 11.17 18.43
C ALA A 104 -10.10 12.06 19.55
N SER A 105 -10.37 13.35 19.57
CA SER A 105 -10.00 14.18 20.72
C SER A 105 -10.95 13.92 21.89
N SER A 106 -10.39 13.61 23.07
CA SER A 106 -11.14 13.49 24.32
C SER A 106 -11.65 14.83 24.86
N THR A 107 -11.24 15.95 24.28
CA THR A 107 -11.65 17.31 24.67
C THR A 107 -12.66 17.93 23.71
N LEU A 108 -13.08 17.21 22.67
CA LEU A 108 -14.09 17.71 21.73
C LEU A 108 -15.44 17.85 22.42
N THR A 109 -16.02 19.04 22.34
CA THR A 109 -17.38 19.31 22.79
C THR A 109 -18.41 18.88 21.74
N ILE A 110 -19.67 18.70 22.17
CA ILE A 110 -20.79 18.43 21.26
C ILE A 110 -20.92 19.54 20.20
N ALA A 111 -20.70 20.79 20.59
CA ALA A 111 -20.79 21.94 19.68
C ALA A 111 -19.70 21.89 18.59
N GLU A 112 -18.46 21.56 18.95
CA GLU A 112 -17.37 21.43 17.98
C GLU A 112 -17.58 20.26 17.02
N ILE A 113 -18.07 19.11 17.51
CA ILE A 113 -18.41 17.97 16.66
C ILE A 113 -19.56 18.34 15.71
N THR A 114 -20.57 19.04 16.21
CA THR A 114 -21.72 19.48 15.38
C THR A 114 -21.25 20.43 14.29
N ALA A 115 -20.46 21.45 14.63
CA ALA A 115 -19.90 22.39 13.66
C ALA A 115 -19.01 21.70 12.61
N LEU A 116 -18.21 20.71 13.04
CA LEU A 116 -17.37 19.92 12.17
C LEU A 116 -18.21 19.08 11.19
N MET A 117 -19.27 18.42 11.68
CA MET A 117 -20.20 17.64 10.84
C MET A 117 -20.99 18.52 9.88
N GLU A 118 -21.46 19.68 10.31
CA GLU A 118 -22.16 20.63 9.45
C GLU A 118 -21.24 21.15 8.34
N LYS A 119 -19.99 21.48 8.67
CA LYS A 119 -18.99 21.92 7.68
C LYS A 119 -18.74 20.81 6.66
N TYR A 120 -18.60 19.56 7.11
CA TYR A 120 -18.47 18.41 6.22
C TYR A 120 -19.69 18.27 5.28
N VAL A 121 -20.92 18.37 5.80
CA VAL A 121 -22.15 18.29 4.98
C VAL A 121 -22.22 19.42 3.94
N ARG A 122 -21.87 20.65 4.32
CA ARG A 122 -21.81 21.79 3.40
C ARG A 122 -20.78 21.59 2.30
N ASP A 123 -19.54 21.31 2.68
CA ASP A 123 -18.43 21.13 1.74
C ASP A 123 -18.67 19.90 0.82
N SER A 124 -19.41 18.89 1.30
CA SER A 124 -19.87 17.75 0.51
C SER A 124 -20.94 18.09 -0.52
N ARG A 125 -21.92 18.92 -0.18
CA ARG A 125 -22.91 19.42 -1.14
C ARG A 125 -22.27 20.27 -2.23
N ASP A 126 -21.24 21.04 -1.87
CA ASP A 126 -20.55 21.94 -2.78
C ASP A 126 -19.49 21.25 -3.65
N GLY A 127 -19.27 19.94 -3.46
CA GLY A 127 -18.26 19.16 -4.20
C GLY A 127 -16.81 19.53 -3.86
N LYS A 128 -16.58 20.30 -2.79
CA LYS A 128 -15.26 20.81 -2.37
C LYS A 128 -14.57 19.94 -1.32
N ILE A 129 -14.94 18.66 -1.27
CA ILE A 129 -14.51 17.74 -0.20
C ILE A 129 -12.98 17.61 -0.18
N SER A 130 -12.37 17.32 -1.32
CA SER A 130 -10.91 17.16 -1.45
C SER A 130 -10.14 18.48 -1.25
N GLU A 131 -10.66 19.59 -1.75
CA GLU A 131 -10.07 20.94 -1.61
C GLU A 131 -10.01 21.40 -0.15
N MET A 132 -11.05 21.09 0.61
CA MET A 132 -11.18 21.47 2.02
C MET A 132 -10.51 20.47 2.98
N GLY A 133 -9.78 19.48 2.44
CA GLY A 133 -9.08 18.46 3.21
C GLY A 133 -10.01 17.43 3.87
N TRP A 134 -11.27 17.36 3.45
CA TRP A 134 -12.20 16.32 3.84
C TRP A 134 -11.99 15.07 2.97
N PRO A 135 -12.34 13.88 3.48
CA PRO A 135 -12.20 12.67 2.69
C PRO A 135 -13.29 12.64 1.62
N ASP A 136 -12.90 12.64 0.34
CA ASP A 136 -13.83 12.41 -0.77
C ASP A 136 -14.34 10.97 -0.72
N ASN A 137 -15.40 10.78 0.07
CA ASN A 137 -16.02 9.47 0.26
C ASN A 137 -16.98 9.08 -0.85
N SER A 138 -17.19 9.93 -1.86
CA SER A 138 -18.05 9.61 -3.00
C SER A 138 -17.51 8.44 -3.84
N GLN A 139 -16.23 8.08 -3.65
CA GLN A 139 -15.58 6.92 -4.25
C GLN A 139 -15.48 5.69 -3.31
N TYR A 140 -15.81 5.81 -2.01
CA TYR A 140 -15.65 4.71 -1.06
C TYR A 140 -16.85 3.75 -1.08
N ALA A 141 -16.65 2.57 -1.65
CA ALA A 141 -17.36 1.36 -1.21
C ALA A 141 -16.76 0.88 0.13
N PRO A 142 -17.54 0.24 1.02
CA PRO A 142 -17.01 -0.34 2.25
C PRO A 142 -16.03 -1.47 1.91
N GLY A 143 -14.74 -1.21 2.07
CA GLY A 143 -13.65 -2.18 1.85
C GLY A 143 -12.80 -1.85 0.63
N ALA A 144 -11.58 -1.36 0.89
CA ALA A 144 -10.47 -1.25 -0.06
C ALA A 144 -10.63 -0.24 -1.23
N ASP A 145 -10.06 0.95 -1.06
CA ASP A 145 -9.39 1.62 -2.18
C ASP A 145 -7.89 1.64 -1.88
N THR A 146 -7.25 0.52 -2.18
CA THR A 146 -5.79 0.46 -2.27
C THR A 146 -5.46 -0.01 -3.67
N ILE A 147 -5.34 0.92 -4.62
CA ILE A 147 -4.92 0.57 -5.98
C ILE A 147 -3.49 1.06 -6.17
N VAL A 148 -2.53 0.24 -5.76
CA VAL A 148 -1.17 0.27 -6.31
C VAL A 148 -1.03 -1.00 -7.12
N TYR A 149 -0.79 -0.95 -8.43
CA TYR A 149 -0.48 -2.16 -9.21
C TYR A 149 0.98 -2.08 -9.65
N CYS A 150 1.86 -2.69 -8.86
CA CYS A 150 3.21 -3.08 -9.27
C CYS A 150 3.25 -4.61 -9.21
N ALA A 151 2.75 -5.29 -10.23
CA ALA A 151 3.03 -6.70 -10.43
C ALA A 151 3.85 -6.78 -11.72
N LEU A 152 5.04 -7.37 -11.67
CA LEU A 152 5.67 -7.82 -12.91
C LEU A 152 5.11 -9.20 -13.22
N LEU A 153 4.91 -9.39 -14.52
CA LEU A 153 4.12 -10.48 -15.07
C LEU A 153 4.88 -11.82 -14.93
N PRO A 154 4.18 -12.97 -14.93
CA PRO A 154 4.81 -14.28 -15.01
C PRO A 154 5.83 -14.40 -16.16
N LYS A 155 6.84 -15.24 -15.98
CA LYS A 155 7.86 -15.51 -17.02
C LYS A 155 7.20 -15.95 -18.34
N GLY A 156 7.46 -15.21 -19.42
CA GLY A 156 6.83 -15.44 -20.74
C GLY A 156 5.62 -14.54 -21.05
N THR A 157 5.21 -13.67 -20.11
CA THR A 157 4.15 -12.71 -20.37
C THR A 157 4.71 -11.48 -21.08
N THR A 158 4.10 -11.09 -22.20
CA THR A 158 4.53 -9.96 -23.02
C THR A 158 3.74 -8.66 -22.74
N SER A 159 2.63 -8.71 -21.99
CA SER A 159 1.78 -7.56 -21.68
C SER A 159 0.96 -7.75 -20.38
N PRO A 160 0.69 -6.68 -19.60
CA PRO A 160 1.22 -5.31 -19.69
C PRO A 160 2.62 -5.20 -19.07
N ASN A 161 3.67 -5.14 -19.91
CA ASN A 161 5.05 -5.00 -19.43
C ASN A 161 5.44 -3.52 -19.51
N GLY A 162 5.71 -2.90 -18.36
CA GLY A 162 6.05 -1.47 -18.29
C GLY A 162 4.87 -0.51 -18.49
N GLU A 163 3.64 -1.00 -18.65
CA GLU A 163 2.43 -0.18 -18.78
C GLU A 163 1.71 -0.01 -17.43
N PHE A 164 1.41 1.23 -17.04
CA PHE A 164 0.55 1.51 -15.89
C PHE A 164 -0.91 1.15 -16.24
N VAL A 165 -1.40 0.02 -15.71
CA VAL A 165 -2.83 -0.31 -15.80
C VAL A 165 -3.58 0.38 -14.67
N TYR A 166 -4.28 1.47 -15.02
CA TYR A 166 -5.13 2.22 -14.09
C TYR A 166 -6.61 1.78 -14.17
N SER A 167 -7.01 1.13 -15.27
CA SER A 167 -8.37 0.61 -15.47
C SER A 167 -8.61 -0.62 -14.59
N ARG A 168 -9.76 -0.67 -13.89
CA ARG A 168 -10.27 -1.85 -13.16
C ARG A 168 -10.75 -2.94 -14.14
N GLU A 169 -9.94 -3.27 -15.14
CA GLU A 169 -10.24 -4.30 -16.13
C GLU A 169 -9.41 -5.55 -15.84
N ILE A 170 -10.09 -6.67 -15.62
CA ILE A 170 -9.43 -7.97 -15.54
C ILE A 170 -9.01 -8.33 -16.96
N LYS A 171 -7.72 -8.21 -17.27
CA LYS A 171 -7.16 -8.64 -18.55
C LYS A 171 -6.70 -10.10 -18.46
N PRO A 172 -7.19 -10.99 -19.34
CA PRO A 172 -6.69 -12.36 -19.39
C PRO A 172 -5.23 -12.37 -19.85
N TRP A 173 -4.42 -13.20 -19.20
CA TRP A 173 -3.02 -13.40 -19.55
C TRP A 173 -2.91 -13.93 -20.98
N THR A 174 -2.15 -13.23 -21.82
CA THR A 174 -1.76 -13.76 -23.13
C THR A 174 -0.34 -14.30 -23.01
N ALA A 175 -0.20 -15.62 -23.01
CA ALA A 175 1.11 -16.27 -23.06
C ALA A 175 1.74 -15.98 -24.42
N GLY A 176 2.89 -15.31 -24.43
CA GLY A 176 3.72 -15.23 -25.64
C GLY A 176 4.21 -16.63 -26.00
N LYS A 177 4.13 -16.99 -27.28
CA LYS A 177 4.79 -18.18 -27.83
C LYS A 177 6.32 -18.07 -27.69
#